data_AF-A0A7Y2NCK4-F1
#
_entry.id   AF-A0A7Y2NCK4-F1
#
_cell.length_a   1.000
_cell.length_b   1.000
_cell.length_c   1.000
_cell.angle_alpha   90.00
_cell.angle_beta   90.00
_cell.angle_gamma   90.00
#
_symmetry.space_group_name_H-M   'P 1'
#
loop_
_entity.id
_entity.type
_entity.pdbx_description
1 polymer ?
#
loop_
_entity_poly.entity_id
_entity_poly.type
_entity_poly.pdbx_seq_one_letter_code
_entity_poly.pdbx_strand_id
1 'polypeptide(L)'
;MRLMARPERETLERDDNLRSIDRRPRAVGAARMAAYGAGLGILWGLAMRAWMRFISTDPEFSWAGTIFIIAAAAIAGGLLAFARHRRRLGGIGWWRTTILALLLLGAGGSVMWPTIILGAVAIGRRHVRWIAVVFGLGAAIAQIPVLQDAIFDNWQLSLFEQGVATVVYLPLLAAEVWAFSVVFRPGAEEAPAPGSVKRTLMWAPVVVMSVLGVALIGMSGM
;
A
#
# COMPACT_ATOMS: atom_id res chain seq x y z
N MET A 1 52.22 -3.40 -40.28
CA MET A 1 51.42 -3.15 -39.06
C MET A 1 50.37 -2.09 -39.37
N ARG A 2 49.18 -2.49 -39.83
CA ARG A 2 48.03 -1.59 -40.03
C ARG A 2 46.99 -1.91 -38.97
N LEU A 3 46.64 -0.89 -38.21
CA LEU A 3 45.56 -0.83 -37.23
C LEU A 3 44.22 -1.29 -37.86
N MET A 4 43.85 -2.55 -37.64
CA MET A 4 42.49 -3.07 -37.88
C MET A 4 41.81 -3.33 -36.53
N ALA A 5 41.40 -2.26 -35.84
CA ALA A 5 40.62 -2.36 -34.61
C ALA A 5 39.67 -1.15 -34.52
N ARG A 6 38.53 -1.21 -35.25
CA ARG A 6 37.47 -0.20 -35.09
C ARG A 6 36.00 -0.58 -35.38
N PRO A 7 35.55 -1.85 -35.48
CA PRO A 7 34.11 -2.13 -35.67
C PRO A 7 33.28 -2.10 -34.37
N GLU A 8 33.86 -2.33 -33.19
CA GLU A 8 33.08 -2.48 -31.94
C GLU A 8 32.47 -1.17 -31.39
N ARG A 9 33.04 -0.01 -31.72
CA ARG A 9 32.51 1.27 -31.22
C ARG A 9 31.17 1.64 -31.87
N GLU A 10 31.02 1.34 -33.16
CA GLU A 10 29.83 1.70 -33.92
C GLU A 10 28.63 0.83 -33.51
N THR A 11 28.87 -0.43 -33.12
CA THR A 11 27.82 -1.32 -32.59
C THR A 11 27.36 -0.90 -31.19
N LEU A 12 28.27 -0.49 -30.31
CA LEU A 12 27.91 -0.03 -28.96
C LEU A 12 27.10 1.27 -29.00
N GLU A 13 27.49 2.22 -29.85
CA GLU A 13 26.80 3.51 -29.99
C GLU A 13 25.40 3.33 -30.63
N ARG A 14 25.25 2.36 -31.53
CA ARG A 14 23.96 2.00 -32.12
C ARG A 14 23.01 1.37 -31.11
N ASP A 15 23.51 0.47 -30.26
CA ASP A 15 22.71 -0.18 -29.21
C ASP A 15 22.27 0.82 -28.13
N ASP A 16 23.12 1.77 -27.74
CA ASP A 16 22.75 2.81 -26.78
C ASP A 16 21.70 3.79 -27.35
N ASN A 17 21.80 4.15 -28.64
CA ASN A 17 20.80 4.97 -29.30
C ASN A 17 19.44 4.27 -29.35
N LEU A 18 19.39 2.97 -29.69
CA LEU A 18 18.16 2.18 -29.71
C LEU A 18 17.54 2.07 -28.31
N ARG A 19 18.36 1.88 -27.27
CA ARG A 19 17.90 1.87 -25.86
C ARG A 19 17.35 3.22 -25.41
N SER A 20 17.86 4.33 -25.93
CA SER A 20 17.40 5.69 -25.56
C SER A 20 16.02 6.02 -26.14
N ILE A 21 15.73 5.56 -27.36
CA ILE A 21 14.45 5.78 -28.06
C ILE A 21 13.32 5.01 -27.35
N ASP A 22 13.60 3.79 -26.89
CA ASP A 22 12.62 2.93 -26.21
C ASP A 22 12.29 3.39 -24.76
N ARG A 23 13.10 4.28 -24.16
CA ARG A 23 12.90 4.77 -22.77
C ARG A 23 11.87 5.90 -22.65
N ARG A 24 11.75 6.77 -23.66
CA ARG A 24 10.86 7.96 -23.62
C ARG A 24 9.37 7.61 -23.44
N PRO A 25 8.77 6.67 -24.20
CA PRO A 25 7.35 6.34 -24.02
C PRO A 25 7.05 5.73 -22.64
N ARG A 26 8.03 5.07 -22.01
CA ARG A 26 7.90 4.49 -20.66
C ARG A 26 7.83 5.57 -19.58
N ALA A 27 8.60 6.65 -19.72
CA ALA A 27 8.60 7.75 -18.74
C ALA A 27 7.25 8.50 -18.71
N VAL A 28 6.67 8.80 -19.87
CA VAL A 28 5.36 9.47 -19.96
C VAL A 28 4.25 8.60 -19.37
N GLY A 29 4.26 7.30 -19.67
CA GLY A 29 3.32 6.34 -19.09
C GLY A 29 3.43 6.25 -17.57
N ALA A 30 4.65 6.21 -17.03
CA ALA A 30 4.89 6.18 -15.60
C ALA A 30 4.43 7.47 -14.90
N ALA A 31 4.72 8.64 -15.47
CA ALA A 31 4.30 9.93 -14.93
C ALA A 31 2.77 10.07 -14.91
N ARG A 32 2.09 9.67 -15.99
CA ARG A 32 0.63 9.68 -16.07
C ARG A 32 0.00 8.75 -15.02
N MET A 33 0.54 7.55 -14.84
CA MET A 33 0.07 6.63 -13.81
C MET A 33 0.30 7.16 -12.39
N ALA A 34 1.46 7.75 -12.12
CA ALA A 34 1.75 8.38 -10.85
C ALA A 34 0.79 9.55 -10.56
N ALA A 35 0.48 10.37 -11.57
CA ALA A 35 -0.49 11.47 -11.44
C ALA A 35 -1.91 10.95 -11.13
N TYR A 36 -2.37 9.90 -11.82
CA TYR A 36 -3.65 9.25 -11.48
C TYR A 36 -3.67 8.70 -10.06
N GLY A 37 -2.59 8.02 -9.65
CA GLY A 37 -2.42 7.52 -8.29
C GLY A 37 -2.46 8.64 -7.26
N ALA A 38 -1.80 9.76 -7.53
CA ALA A 38 -1.78 10.93 -6.65
C ALA A 38 -3.17 11.57 -6.53
N GLY A 39 -3.91 11.70 -7.63
CA GLY A 39 -5.29 12.18 -7.60
C GLY A 39 -6.21 11.29 -6.73
N LEU A 40 -6.10 9.97 -6.86
CA LEU A 40 -6.83 9.03 -5.99
C LEU A 40 -6.39 9.15 -4.53
N GLY A 41 -5.09 9.36 -4.28
CA GLY A 41 -4.55 9.63 -2.96
C GLY A 41 -5.08 10.92 -2.33
N ILE A 42 -5.26 11.98 -3.11
CA ILE A 42 -5.87 13.24 -2.63
C ILE A 42 -7.33 12.99 -2.22
N LEU A 43 -8.12 12.34 -3.08
CA LEU A 43 -9.52 12.00 -2.78
C LEU A 43 -9.62 11.14 -1.51
N TRP A 44 -8.72 10.18 -1.37
CA TRP A 44 -8.58 9.33 -0.19
C TRP A 44 -8.28 10.15 1.07
N GLY A 45 -7.26 11.01 1.03
CA GLY A 45 -6.87 11.86 2.17
C GLY A 45 -8.00 12.80 2.60
N LEU A 46 -8.76 13.36 1.65
CA LEU A 46 -9.94 14.18 1.94
C LEU A 46 -11.06 13.37 2.61
N ALA A 47 -11.31 12.14 2.14
CA ALA A 47 -12.33 11.26 2.71
C ALA A 47 -11.96 10.84 4.14
N MET A 48 -10.70 10.44 4.38
CA MET A 48 -10.19 10.13 5.71
C MET A 48 -10.28 11.34 6.64
N ARG A 49 -9.97 12.52 6.12
CA ARG A 49 -10.08 13.77 6.87
C ARG A 49 -11.51 14.08 7.29
N ALA A 50 -12.46 13.95 6.37
CA ALA A 50 -13.88 14.14 6.65
C ALA A 50 -14.38 13.12 7.68
N TRP A 51 -13.93 11.87 7.57
CA TRP A 51 -14.25 10.82 8.53
C TRP A 51 -13.71 11.12 9.93
N MET A 52 -12.43 11.52 10.06
CA MET A 52 -11.86 11.93 11.35
C MET A 52 -12.61 13.11 11.98
N ARG A 53 -13.05 14.08 11.18
CA ARG A 53 -13.87 15.22 11.66
C ARG A 53 -15.26 14.79 12.11
N PHE A 54 -15.82 13.75 11.49
CA PHE A 54 -17.12 13.20 11.84
C PHE A 54 -17.08 12.45 13.18
N ILE A 55 -16.03 11.66 13.43
CA ILE A 55 -15.91 10.87 14.67
C ILE A 55 -15.34 11.65 15.86
N SER A 56 -14.78 12.83 15.64
CA SER A 56 -14.14 13.65 16.67
C SER A 56 -15.12 14.67 17.24
N THR A 57 -15.36 14.60 18.55
CA THR A 57 -16.23 15.53 19.29
C THR A 57 -15.58 16.88 19.56
N ASP A 58 -14.26 16.90 19.76
CA ASP A 58 -13.45 18.13 19.83
C ASP A 58 -12.23 18.04 18.90
N PRO A 59 -12.39 18.41 17.62
CA PRO A 59 -11.34 18.28 16.65
C PRO A 59 -10.42 19.50 16.67
N GLU A 60 -9.35 19.39 17.44
CA GLU A 60 -8.20 20.31 17.41
C GLU A 60 -7.32 20.09 16.17
N PHE A 61 -7.93 20.10 15.00
CA PHE A 61 -7.19 19.83 13.80
C PHE A 61 -6.66 21.10 13.13
N SER A 62 -5.34 21.20 13.03
CA SER A 62 -4.70 22.29 12.28
C SER A 62 -4.83 22.13 10.76
N TRP A 63 -4.79 23.26 10.05
CA TRP A 63 -4.63 23.27 8.58
C TRP A 63 -3.34 22.58 8.15
N ALA A 64 -2.26 22.73 8.93
CA ALA A 64 -0.99 22.06 8.67
C ALA A 64 -1.15 20.52 8.68
N GLY A 65 -1.83 19.96 9.68
CA GLY A 65 -2.13 18.53 9.75
C GLY A 65 -3.00 18.06 8.58
N THR A 66 -3.98 18.87 8.16
CA THR A 66 -4.83 18.57 6.99
C THR A 66 -4.02 18.47 5.71
N ILE A 67 -3.18 19.48 5.43
CA ILE A 67 -2.32 19.53 4.25
C ILE A 67 -1.34 18.34 4.27
N PHE A 68 -0.79 18.01 5.44
CA PHE A 68 0.10 16.87 5.59
C PHE A 68 -0.59 15.54 5.23
N ILE A 69 -1.80 15.26 5.74
CA ILE A 69 -2.55 14.03 5.42
C ILE A 69 -2.81 13.93 3.92
N ILE A 70 -3.30 15.01 3.30
CA ILE A 70 -3.62 15.03 1.86
C ILE A 70 -2.35 14.82 1.03
N ALA A 71 -1.25 15.50 1.37
CA ALA A 71 0.02 15.37 0.67
C ALA A 71 0.61 13.97 0.83
N ALA A 72 0.61 13.40 2.05
CA ALA A 72 1.09 12.05 2.31
C ALA A 72 0.27 11.01 1.53
N ALA A 73 -1.06 11.13 1.53
CA ALA A 73 -1.95 10.26 0.79
C ALA A 73 -1.74 10.39 -0.73
N ALA A 74 -1.55 11.60 -1.25
CA ALA A 74 -1.23 11.85 -2.66
C ALA A 74 0.10 11.18 -3.06
N ILE A 75 1.15 11.36 -2.26
CA ILE A 75 2.47 10.75 -2.52
C ILE A 75 2.33 9.22 -2.47
N ALA A 76 1.66 8.67 -1.47
CA ALA A 76 1.48 7.24 -1.33
C ALA A 76 0.69 6.63 -2.50
N GLY A 77 -0.41 7.28 -2.92
CA GLY A 77 -1.19 6.88 -4.08
C GLY A 77 -0.37 6.91 -5.38
N GLY A 78 0.44 7.97 -5.56
CA GLY A 78 1.36 8.09 -6.70
C GLY A 78 2.42 6.99 -6.71
N LEU A 79 3.03 6.70 -5.55
CA LEU A 79 4.01 5.62 -5.38
C LEU A 79 3.40 4.24 -5.66
N LEU A 80 2.17 3.98 -5.22
CA LEU A 80 1.46 2.72 -5.49
C LEU A 80 1.17 2.54 -6.98
N ALA A 81 0.66 3.57 -7.65
CA ALA A 81 0.40 3.51 -9.08
C ALA A 81 1.69 3.35 -9.89
N PHE A 82 2.76 4.03 -9.48
CA PHE A 82 4.09 3.87 -10.06
C PHE A 82 4.67 2.47 -9.83
N ALA A 83 4.55 1.93 -8.61
CA ALA A 83 4.96 0.56 -8.27
C ALA A 83 4.23 -0.46 -9.15
N ARG A 84 2.91 -0.30 -9.31
CA ARG A 84 2.09 -1.14 -10.19
C ARG A 84 2.55 -1.05 -11.64
N HIS A 85 2.86 0.15 -12.14
CA HIS A 85 3.35 0.35 -13.50
C HIS A 85 4.72 -0.32 -13.71
N ARG A 86 5.70 -0.07 -12.82
CA ARG A 86 7.02 -0.71 -12.88
C ARG A 86 6.93 -2.23 -12.83
N ARG A 87 6.03 -2.75 -12.00
CA ARG A 87 5.79 -4.18 -11.88
C ARG A 87 5.28 -4.79 -13.19
N ARG A 88 4.35 -4.12 -13.88
CA ARG A 88 3.84 -4.56 -15.19
C ARG A 88 4.93 -4.62 -16.27
N LEU A 89 5.98 -3.83 -16.11
CA LEU A 89 7.15 -3.81 -17.00
C LEU A 89 8.28 -4.78 -16.57
N GLY A 90 8.04 -5.64 -15.57
CA GLY A 90 9.06 -6.57 -15.07
C GLY A 90 10.20 -5.91 -14.28
N GLY A 91 10.04 -4.63 -13.88
CA GLY A 91 11.10 -3.88 -13.21
C GLY A 91 11.40 -4.36 -11.79
N ILE A 92 12.68 -4.45 -11.44
CA ILE A 92 13.13 -4.76 -10.06
C ILE A 92 12.94 -3.51 -9.18
N GLY A 93 12.53 -3.70 -7.92
CA GLY A 93 12.48 -2.62 -6.90
C GLY A 93 11.10 -1.98 -6.67
N TRP A 94 10.03 -2.47 -7.28
CA TRP A 94 8.64 -2.02 -7.00
C TRP A 94 8.23 -2.20 -5.52
N TRP A 95 8.87 -3.13 -4.82
CA TRP A 95 8.63 -3.38 -3.40
C TRP A 95 9.06 -2.18 -2.54
N ARG A 96 10.14 -1.47 -2.91
CA ARG A 96 10.63 -0.30 -2.17
C ARG A 96 9.60 0.84 -2.20
N THR A 97 9.05 1.12 -3.38
CA THR A 97 8.00 2.13 -3.55
C THR A 97 6.71 1.75 -2.85
N THR A 98 6.41 0.45 -2.72
CA THR A 98 5.26 -0.01 -1.94
C THR A 98 5.49 0.17 -0.45
N ILE A 99 6.66 -0.22 0.06
CA ILE A 99 7.00 -0.02 1.48
C ILE A 99 6.94 1.47 1.81
N LEU A 100 7.50 2.33 0.96
CA LEU A 100 7.42 3.77 1.19
C LEU A 100 5.97 4.28 1.20
N ALA A 101 5.11 3.78 0.33
CA ALA A 101 3.68 4.11 0.36
C ALA A 101 2.99 3.61 1.64
N LEU A 102 3.30 2.39 2.10
CA LEU A 102 2.80 1.84 3.37
C LEU A 102 3.22 2.70 4.56
N LEU A 103 4.49 3.11 4.60
CA LEU A 103 5.03 3.96 5.66
C LEU A 103 4.33 5.32 5.70
N LEU A 104 4.11 5.94 4.54
CA LEU A 104 3.43 7.24 4.44
C LEU A 104 1.96 7.17 4.85
N LEU A 105 1.22 6.14 4.42
CA LEU A 105 -0.17 5.93 4.86
C LEU A 105 -0.25 5.56 6.35
N GLY A 106 0.75 4.84 6.86
CA GLY A 106 0.81 4.42 8.25
C GLY A 106 1.12 5.48 9.28
N ALA A 107 1.77 6.57 8.87
CA ALA A 107 2.13 7.65 9.80
C ALA A 107 0.90 8.26 10.51
N GLY A 108 -0.30 8.15 9.92
CA GLY A 108 -1.55 8.62 10.52
C GLY A 108 -2.49 7.52 11.04
N GLY A 109 -2.09 6.25 11.02
CA GLY A 109 -3.00 5.13 11.28
C GLY A 109 -2.29 3.77 11.40
N SER A 110 -1.13 3.74 12.04
CA SER A 110 -0.29 2.53 12.18
C SER A 110 -1.03 1.37 12.85
N VAL A 111 -2.01 1.65 13.70
CA VAL A 111 -2.89 0.64 14.32
C VAL A 111 -3.62 -0.22 13.29
N MET A 112 -3.89 0.32 12.09
CA MET A 112 -4.59 -0.39 11.02
C MET A 112 -3.68 -1.27 10.16
N TRP A 113 -2.35 -1.19 10.35
CA TRP A 113 -1.39 -1.90 9.51
C TRP A 113 -1.60 -3.40 9.41
N PRO A 114 -1.82 -4.13 10.52
CA PRO A 114 -1.98 -5.57 10.41
C PRO A 114 -3.23 -5.90 9.59
N THR A 115 -4.33 -5.16 9.77
CA THR A 115 -5.52 -5.34 8.94
C THR A 115 -5.23 -5.08 7.46
N ILE A 116 -4.56 -3.98 7.15
CA ILE A 116 -4.25 -3.59 5.76
C ILE A 116 -3.35 -4.66 5.12
N ILE A 117 -2.28 -5.07 5.79
CA ILE A 117 -1.31 -6.05 5.28
C ILE A 117 -1.96 -7.41 5.13
N LEU A 118 -2.63 -7.90 6.17
CA LEU A 118 -3.26 -9.22 6.15
C LEU A 118 -4.39 -9.28 5.12
N GLY A 119 -5.26 -8.27 5.08
CA GLY A 119 -6.34 -8.16 4.09
C GLY A 119 -5.79 -8.08 2.66
N ALA A 120 -4.73 -7.29 2.44
CA ALA A 120 -4.13 -7.14 1.13
C ALA A 120 -3.49 -8.45 0.64
N VAL A 121 -2.85 -9.20 1.54
CA VAL A 121 -2.33 -10.55 1.25
C VAL A 121 -3.47 -11.52 0.96
N ALA A 122 -4.54 -11.50 1.75
CA ALA A 122 -5.70 -12.38 1.55
C ALA A 122 -6.32 -12.19 0.16
N ILE A 123 -6.55 -10.95 -0.26
CA ILE A 123 -7.06 -10.62 -1.59
C ILE A 123 -6.04 -10.94 -2.69
N GLY A 124 -4.76 -10.63 -2.47
CA GLY A 124 -3.69 -10.88 -3.42
C GLY A 124 -3.47 -12.37 -3.70
N ARG A 125 -3.67 -13.22 -2.68
CA ARG A 125 -3.43 -14.68 -2.72
C ARG A 125 -4.71 -15.50 -2.84
N ARG A 126 -5.82 -14.94 -3.32
CA ARG A 126 -7.12 -15.61 -3.50
C ARG A 126 -7.11 -16.96 -4.24
N HIS A 127 -6.04 -17.26 -5.00
CA HIS A 127 -5.86 -18.56 -5.66
C HIS A 127 -5.55 -19.70 -4.68
N VAL A 128 -4.99 -19.39 -3.50
CA VAL A 128 -4.75 -20.34 -2.41
C VAL A 128 -5.80 -20.10 -1.33
N ARG A 129 -6.94 -20.81 -1.42
CA ARG A 129 -8.12 -20.59 -0.56
C ARG A 129 -7.79 -20.53 0.94
N TRP A 130 -6.96 -21.44 1.45
CA TRP A 130 -6.63 -21.48 2.87
C TRP A 130 -5.82 -20.25 3.33
N ILE A 131 -4.88 -19.76 2.51
CA ILE A 131 -4.13 -18.53 2.81
C ILE A 131 -5.09 -17.35 2.86
N ALA A 132 -5.98 -17.23 1.87
CA ALA A 132 -6.97 -16.16 1.86
C ALA A 132 -7.87 -16.17 3.11
N VAL A 133 -8.30 -17.35 3.57
CA VAL A 133 -9.09 -17.49 4.80
C VAL A 133 -8.29 -17.12 6.04
N VAL A 134 -7.08 -17.68 6.23
CA VAL A 134 -6.26 -17.41 7.42
C VAL A 134 -5.92 -15.92 7.53
N PHE A 135 -5.49 -15.30 6.44
CA PHE A 135 -5.16 -13.88 6.42
C PHE A 135 -6.41 -12.99 6.51
N GLY A 136 -7.55 -13.43 5.94
CA GLY A 136 -8.82 -12.72 6.07
C GLY A 136 -9.33 -12.72 7.52
N LEU A 137 -9.28 -13.86 8.21
CA LEU A 137 -9.60 -13.96 9.63
C LEU A 137 -8.63 -13.14 10.48
N GLY A 138 -7.33 -13.22 10.19
CA GLY A 138 -6.32 -12.39 10.86
C GLY A 138 -6.58 -10.89 10.69
N ALA A 139 -7.01 -10.45 9.50
CA ALA A 139 -7.38 -9.06 9.27
C ALA A 139 -8.63 -8.65 10.07
N ALA A 140 -9.64 -9.52 10.17
CA ALA A 140 -10.82 -9.26 10.98
C ALA A 140 -10.49 -9.17 12.48
N ILE A 141 -9.63 -10.05 12.99
CA ILE A 141 -9.17 -10.03 14.39
C ILE A 141 -8.33 -8.76 14.65
N ALA A 142 -7.46 -8.38 13.72
CA ALA A 142 -6.64 -7.17 13.84
C ALA A 142 -7.46 -5.87 13.88
N GLN A 143 -8.73 -5.90 13.47
CA GLN A 143 -9.63 -4.75 13.62
C GLN A 143 -10.25 -4.63 15.00
N ILE A 144 -10.20 -5.67 15.83
CA ILE A 144 -10.82 -5.63 17.16
C ILE A 144 -10.27 -4.48 18.01
N PRO A 145 -8.94 -4.24 18.12
CA PRO A 145 -8.43 -3.12 18.91
C PRO A 145 -8.88 -1.75 18.40
N VAL A 146 -8.96 -1.57 17.07
CA VAL A 146 -9.43 -0.32 16.45
C VAL A 146 -10.91 -0.09 16.73
N LEU A 147 -11.72 -1.15 16.65
CA LEU A 147 -13.14 -1.08 17.00
C LEU A 147 -13.31 -0.87 18.50
N GLN A 148 -12.45 -1.45 19.33
CA GLN A 148 -12.48 -1.25 20.78
C GLN A 148 -12.17 0.21 21.13
N ASP A 149 -11.08 0.78 20.59
CA ASP A 149 -10.74 2.20 20.74
C ASP A 149 -11.90 3.09 20.24
N ALA A 150 -12.45 2.77 19.06
CA ALA A 150 -13.57 3.52 18.49
C ALA A 150 -14.86 3.47 19.33
N ILE A 151 -15.16 2.33 19.97
CA ILE A 151 -16.43 2.09 20.71
C ILE A 151 -16.29 2.45 22.20
N PHE A 152 -15.18 2.06 22.83
CA PHE A 152 -14.98 2.15 24.28
C PHE A 152 -14.24 3.40 24.73
N ASP A 153 -13.55 4.14 23.84
CA ASP A 153 -12.94 5.42 24.24
C ASP A 153 -13.76 6.62 23.75
N ASN A 154 -14.60 6.46 22.71
CA ASN A 154 -15.53 7.50 22.26
C ASN A 154 -16.92 7.40 22.90
N TRP A 155 -17.00 7.33 24.23
CA TRP A 155 -18.30 7.33 24.96
C TRP A 155 -19.17 8.57 24.69
N GLN A 156 -18.61 9.59 24.05
CA GLN A 156 -19.31 10.81 23.70
C GLN A 156 -20.20 10.67 22.45
N LEU A 157 -19.97 9.66 21.59
CA LEU A 157 -20.82 9.41 20.42
C LEU A 157 -22.01 8.52 20.79
N SER A 158 -23.20 8.87 20.29
CA SER A 158 -24.38 8.01 20.39
C SER A 158 -24.20 6.70 19.62
N LEU A 159 -24.94 5.64 20.00
CA LEU A 159 -24.90 4.34 19.31
C LEU A 159 -25.17 4.46 17.79
N PHE A 160 -26.04 5.38 17.40
CA PHE A 160 -26.33 5.64 15.99
C PHE A 160 -25.11 6.23 15.27
N GLU A 161 -24.45 7.24 15.85
CA GLU A 161 -23.23 7.84 15.28
C GLU A 161 -22.08 6.84 15.18
N GLN A 162 -21.91 5.97 16.17
CA GLN A 162 -20.94 4.87 16.12
C GLN A 162 -21.24 3.89 14.97
N GLY A 163 -22.51 3.57 14.77
CA GLY A 163 -22.97 2.74 13.65
C GLY A 163 -22.65 3.38 12.29
N VAL A 164 -22.97 4.66 12.12
CA VAL A 164 -22.66 5.42 10.90
C VAL A 164 -21.15 5.51 10.67
N ALA A 165 -20.38 5.83 11.72
CA ALA A 165 -18.92 5.92 11.65
C ALA A 165 -18.29 4.62 11.15
N THR A 166 -18.76 3.48 11.69
CA THR A 166 -18.30 2.14 11.31
C THR A 166 -18.69 1.81 9.86
N VAL A 167 -19.93 2.09 9.46
CA VAL A 167 -20.40 1.84 8.09
C VAL A 167 -19.63 2.68 7.07
N VAL A 168 -19.23 3.90 7.40
CA VAL A 168 -18.38 4.75 6.53
C VAL A 168 -16.93 4.30 6.54
N TYR A 169 -16.42 3.84 7.68
CA TYR A 169 -15.04 3.36 7.84
C TYR A 169 -14.76 2.08 7.04
N LEU A 170 -15.72 1.16 6.93
CA LEU A 170 -15.50 -0.12 6.25
C LEU A 170 -15.17 0.00 4.75
N PRO A 171 -15.90 0.79 3.93
CA PRO A 171 -15.51 1.08 2.54
C PRO A 171 -14.15 1.76 2.44
N LEU A 172 -13.84 2.63 3.40
CA LEU A 172 -12.55 3.28 3.48
C LEU A 172 -11.45 2.20 3.64
N LEU A 173 -11.50 1.42 4.71
CA LEU A 173 -10.54 0.34 4.96
C LEU A 173 -10.44 -0.64 3.76
N ALA A 174 -11.57 -0.99 3.14
CA ALA A 174 -11.61 -1.87 1.99
C ALA A 174 -10.86 -1.28 0.78
N ALA A 175 -10.92 0.04 0.57
CA ALA A 175 -10.20 0.72 -0.50
C ALA A 175 -8.68 0.65 -0.29
N GLU A 176 -8.19 0.85 0.94
CA GLU A 176 -6.76 0.70 1.27
C GLU A 176 -6.28 -0.73 1.07
N VAL A 177 -7.00 -1.69 1.67
CA VAL A 177 -6.74 -3.13 1.54
C VAL A 177 -6.69 -3.52 0.06
N TRP A 178 -7.63 -3.04 -0.75
CA TRP A 178 -7.67 -3.30 -2.18
C TRP A 178 -6.48 -2.66 -2.91
N ALA A 179 -6.14 -1.41 -2.62
CA ALA A 179 -5.02 -0.70 -3.23
C ALA A 179 -3.70 -1.46 -3.00
N PHE A 180 -3.45 -1.92 -1.76
CA PHE A 180 -2.27 -2.72 -1.43
C PHE A 180 -2.33 -4.14 -1.98
N SER A 181 -3.52 -4.74 -2.13
CA SER A 181 -3.65 -6.10 -2.68
C SER A 181 -3.09 -6.23 -4.09
N VAL A 182 -3.14 -5.16 -4.88
CA VAL A 182 -2.57 -5.08 -6.24
C VAL A 182 -1.07 -5.40 -6.20
N VAL A 183 -0.40 -5.03 -5.13
CA VAL A 183 1.02 -5.28 -4.95
C VAL A 183 1.29 -6.74 -4.57
N PHE A 184 0.40 -7.38 -3.82
CA PHE A 184 0.58 -8.77 -3.38
C PHE A 184 0.05 -9.84 -4.35
N ARG A 185 -0.71 -9.46 -5.39
CA ARG A 185 -1.10 -10.38 -6.47
C ARG A 185 0.14 -11.03 -7.09
N PRO A 186 0.16 -12.29 -7.52
CA PRO A 186 1.28 -12.83 -8.31
C PRO A 186 1.38 -12.14 -9.69
N GLY A 187 2.59 -11.98 -10.22
CA GLY A 187 2.77 -11.59 -11.63
C GLY A 187 2.29 -12.70 -12.57
N ALA A 188 1.86 -12.37 -13.78
CA ALA A 188 1.40 -13.37 -14.77
C ALA A 188 2.51 -14.39 -15.13
N GLU A 189 3.77 -13.96 -15.10
CA GLU A 189 4.95 -14.82 -15.28
C GLU A 189 5.37 -15.56 -14.00
N GLU A 190 4.81 -15.19 -12.85
CA GLU A 190 5.08 -15.83 -11.55
C GLU A 190 4.04 -16.90 -11.23
N ALA A 191 3.57 -17.64 -12.24
CA ALA A 191 2.94 -18.93 -11.97
C ALA A 191 3.91 -19.72 -11.09
N PRO A 192 3.52 -20.07 -9.84
CA PRO A 192 4.46 -20.65 -8.89
C PRO A 192 4.98 -21.95 -9.49
N ALA A 193 6.27 -21.98 -9.82
CA ALA A 193 6.95 -23.25 -10.05
C ALA A 193 6.68 -24.11 -8.80
N PRO A 194 6.15 -25.34 -8.95
CA PRO A 194 5.80 -26.18 -7.82
C PRO A 194 7.04 -26.34 -6.92
N GLY A 195 7.02 -25.74 -5.72
CA GLY A 195 8.12 -25.80 -4.74
C GLY A 195 8.68 -24.46 -4.21
N SER A 196 8.27 -23.28 -4.70
CA SER A 196 8.88 -22.00 -4.27
C SER A 196 8.37 -21.42 -2.93
N VAL A 197 8.46 -22.19 -1.84
CA VAL A 197 8.09 -21.76 -0.48
C VAL A 197 8.93 -20.56 0.02
N LYS A 198 10.16 -20.39 -0.50
CA LYS A 198 11.11 -19.35 -0.08
C LYS A 198 10.61 -17.91 -0.24
N ARG A 199 9.74 -17.60 -1.21
CA ARG A 199 9.24 -16.22 -1.42
C ARG A 199 8.14 -15.81 -0.44
N THR A 200 7.36 -16.76 0.07
CA THR A 200 6.33 -16.49 1.09
C THR A 200 6.99 -16.19 2.43
N LEU A 201 8.14 -16.83 2.73
CA LEU A 201 8.95 -16.55 3.92
C LEU A 201 9.51 -15.12 3.95
N MET A 202 9.73 -14.48 2.80
CA MET A 202 10.28 -13.12 2.73
C MET A 202 9.36 -12.06 3.35
N TRP A 203 8.05 -12.34 3.45
CA TRP A 203 7.07 -11.44 4.07
C TRP A 203 6.76 -11.80 5.53
N ALA A 204 7.23 -12.94 6.02
CA ALA A 204 7.03 -13.36 7.40
C ALA A 204 7.53 -12.32 8.41
N PRO A 205 8.70 -11.65 8.24
CA PRO A 205 9.15 -10.62 9.17
C PRO A 205 8.21 -9.42 9.22
N VAL A 206 7.65 -9.00 8.07
CA VAL A 206 6.72 -7.87 8.00
C VAL A 206 5.42 -8.20 8.73
N VAL A 207 4.90 -9.42 8.53
CA VAL A 207 3.69 -9.90 9.21
C VAL A 207 3.93 -10.03 10.71
N VAL A 208 5.05 -10.64 11.12
CA VAL A 208 5.42 -10.81 12.54
C VAL A 208 5.60 -9.46 13.24
N MET A 209 6.30 -8.51 12.61
CA MET A 209 6.48 -7.15 13.17
C MET A 209 5.14 -6.40 13.27
N SER A 210 4.22 -6.61 12.33
CA SER A 210 2.88 -6.00 12.39
C SER A 210 2.05 -6.57 13.54
N VAL A 211 2.08 -7.90 13.74
CA VAL A 211 1.39 -8.56 14.85
C VAL A 211 1.99 -8.17 16.20
N LEU A 212 3.32 -8.14 16.32
CA LEU A 212 4.01 -7.72 17.54
C LEU A 212 3.76 -6.25 17.87
N GLY A 213 3.71 -5.37 16.86
CA GLY A 213 3.37 -3.96 17.05
C GLY A 213 1.99 -3.77 17.68
N VAL A 214 0.97 -4.50 17.20
CA VAL A 214 -0.37 -4.44 17.80
C VAL A 214 -0.42 -5.06 19.19
N ALA A 215 0.28 -6.18 19.43
CA ALA A 215 0.36 -6.77 20.77
C ALA A 215 0.99 -5.82 21.79
N LEU A 216 2.05 -5.10 21.40
CA LEU A 216 2.73 -4.14 22.28
C LEU A 216 1.90 -2.90 22.57
N ILE A 217 1.20 -2.35 21.58
CA ILE A 217 0.29 -1.20 21.78
C ILE A 217 -0.86 -1.58 22.72
N GLY A 218 -1.45 -2.76 22.53
CA GLY A 218 -2.52 -3.25 23.41
C GLY A 218 -2.06 -3.51 24.85
N MET A 219 -0.78 -3.82 25.08
CA MET A 219 -0.22 -4.01 26.42
C MET A 219 0.15 -2.70 27.12
N SER A 220 0.37 -1.60 26.38
CA SER A 220 0.75 -0.30 26.98
C SER A 220 -0.44 0.52 27.52
N GLY A 221 -1.68 0.10 27.24
CA GLY A 221 -2.91 0.76 27.69
C GLY A 221 -3.58 0.12 28.91
N MET A 222 -3.00 -0.92 29.51
CA MET A 222 -3.44 -1.55 30.77
C MET A 222 -2.49 -1.21 31.91
#